data_AF-A0A6I2STI0-F1
#
_entry.id   AF-A0A6I2STI0-F1
#
_cell.length_a   1.000
_cell.length_b   1.000
_cell.length_c   1.000
_cell.angle_alpha   90.00
_cell.angle_beta   90.00
_cell.angle_gamma   90.00
#
_symmetry.space_group_name_H-M   'P 1'
#
loop_
_entity.id
_entity.type
_entity.pdbx_description
1 polymer ?
#
loop_
_entity_poly.entity_id
_entity_poly.type
_entity_poly.pdbx_seq_one_letter_code
_entity_poly.pdbx_strand_id
1 'polypeptide(L)'
;MQHLFSMSNCLMPHSRPLHGGASPVSGVAASCRVLFLALALVAVALPAMAGSRSVTWYLDGSRVEQDLQVTGGYIEISLPAAVQAGSLRVRPRGGARISRVQVVPVKPDPAVEKELIRLAEQQESLQDRLQALSVKEEIFKSAAKTQGGKAPRRTRTNPEPLTAIREGTDFAINRLEEVYRAKRRTERELKGLEKRQAALRQKGNGSGSMARIWLAGRQGQVQISYLTSGEGWQPRYDLRIGGAEAEIASWADLPRQEKGARVFVVPVRLAEASTAMAPLAVGRAPLSISRLPVLSHQQEPGLQTVLTVVVRNETGTFLPAGTASGFWNGEFLGVAPFSGAKPGDNLKVTFGR
;
A
#
# COMPACT_ATOMS: atom_id res chain seq x y z
N MET A 1 -39.21 -23.60 -6.34
CA MET A 1 -39.81 -23.21 -7.63
C MET A 1 -38.78 -23.42 -8.71
N GLN A 2 -39.01 -24.44 -9.53
CA GLN A 2 -38.19 -24.91 -10.64
C GLN A 2 -38.52 -24.12 -11.92
N HIS A 3 -37.61 -24.15 -12.90
CA HIS A 3 -37.79 -24.20 -14.37
C HIS A 3 -36.46 -23.71 -15.00
N LEU A 4 -35.49 -24.55 -15.39
CA LEU A 4 -35.45 -25.48 -16.55
C LEU A 4 -35.95 -24.87 -17.86
N PHE A 5 -35.02 -24.51 -18.76
CA PHE A 5 -35.25 -24.55 -20.20
C PHE A 5 -34.07 -25.24 -20.89
N SER A 6 -34.38 -26.43 -21.38
CA SER A 6 -33.69 -27.21 -22.40
C SER A 6 -34.29 -26.84 -23.75
N MET A 7 -33.51 -26.85 -24.83
CA MET A 7 -33.77 -27.71 -25.99
C MET A 7 -32.74 -27.53 -27.10
N SER A 8 -32.18 -28.68 -27.50
CA SER A 8 -31.46 -28.98 -28.73
C SER A 8 -32.30 -28.74 -29.98
N ASN A 9 -31.66 -28.54 -31.13
CA ASN A 9 -32.10 -29.23 -32.35
C ASN A 9 -31.00 -29.41 -33.39
N CYS A 10 -30.97 -30.63 -33.94
CA CYS A 10 -30.07 -31.18 -34.93
C CYS A 10 -30.52 -30.89 -36.38
N LEU A 11 -29.63 -31.23 -37.31
CA LEU A 11 -29.83 -31.80 -38.67
C LEU A 11 -29.45 -30.92 -39.89
N MET A 12 -28.37 -31.39 -40.54
CA MET A 12 -28.00 -31.35 -41.98
C MET A 12 -29.03 -32.11 -42.86
N PRO A 13 -28.89 -32.34 -44.21
CA PRO A 13 -27.87 -31.95 -45.23
C PRO A 13 -28.43 -31.54 -46.63
N HIS A 14 -27.50 -31.36 -47.59
CA HIS A 14 -27.59 -31.46 -49.08
C HIS A 14 -28.31 -30.33 -49.84
N SER A 15 -27.74 -29.69 -50.87
CA SER A 15 -27.24 -30.31 -52.11
C SER A 15 -26.51 -29.28 -53.02
N ARG A 16 -25.49 -29.74 -53.78
CA ARG A 16 -24.91 -29.13 -55.01
C ARG A 16 -25.85 -29.45 -56.22
N PRO A 17 -25.79 -28.84 -57.44
CA PRO A 17 -24.56 -28.46 -58.17
C PRO A 17 -24.60 -27.30 -59.23
N LEU A 18 -23.38 -26.95 -59.69
CA LEU A 18 -22.88 -26.60 -61.03
C LEU A 18 -23.26 -25.32 -61.83
N HIS A 19 -22.16 -24.70 -62.30
CA HIS A 19 -21.86 -24.07 -63.59
C HIS A 19 -21.92 -22.54 -63.77
N GLY A 20 -20.77 -22.00 -64.18
CA GLY A 20 -20.70 -20.92 -65.18
C GLY A 20 -19.69 -19.81 -64.90
N GLY A 21 -18.64 -19.73 -65.73
CA GLY A 21 -18.20 -18.43 -66.26
C GLY A 21 -16.92 -17.79 -65.73
N ALA A 22 -15.85 -17.95 -66.52
CA ALA A 22 -14.91 -16.92 -66.96
C ALA A 22 -14.13 -16.04 -65.94
N SER A 23 -12.79 -16.20 -65.97
CA SER A 23 -11.72 -15.27 -65.55
C SER A 23 -11.89 -13.86 -66.19
N PRO A 24 -11.33 -12.75 -65.65
CA PRO A 24 -9.87 -12.56 -65.51
C PRO A 24 -9.34 -11.66 -64.34
N VAL A 25 -8.06 -11.84 -64.04
CA VAL A 25 -7.07 -10.81 -63.60
C VAL A 25 -7.40 -9.91 -62.37
N SER A 26 -6.71 -10.16 -61.25
CA SER A 26 -6.30 -9.10 -60.29
C SER A 26 -5.26 -9.60 -59.27
N GLY A 27 -4.11 -10.05 -59.79
CA GLY A 27 -2.96 -10.55 -58.99
C GLY A 27 -2.14 -9.49 -58.24
N VAL A 28 -2.71 -8.34 -57.87
CA VAL A 28 -1.96 -7.24 -57.22
C VAL A 28 -2.51 -6.85 -55.83
N ALA A 29 -3.76 -7.20 -55.51
CA ALA A 29 -4.37 -6.81 -54.23
C ALA A 29 -4.02 -7.74 -53.05
N ALA A 30 -3.56 -8.97 -53.31
CA ALA A 30 -3.25 -9.95 -52.26
C ALA A 30 -1.90 -9.68 -51.57
N SER A 31 -0.89 -9.16 -52.29
CA SER A 31 0.44 -8.90 -51.72
C SER A 31 0.48 -7.69 -50.79
N CYS A 32 -0.43 -6.72 -50.93
CA CYS A 32 -0.44 -5.52 -50.08
C CYS A 32 -1.07 -5.78 -48.69
N ARG A 33 -2.03 -6.72 -48.59
CA ARG A 33 -2.66 -7.09 -47.30
C ARG A 33 -1.75 -7.94 -46.42
N VAL A 34 -0.90 -8.79 -46.99
CA VAL A 34 0.08 -9.59 -46.22
C VAL A 34 1.20 -8.70 -45.67
N LEU A 35 1.63 -7.68 -46.42
CA LEU A 35 2.65 -6.73 -45.97
C LEU A 35 2.16 -5.86 -44.79
N PHE A 36 0.91 -5.41 -44.82
CA PHE A 36 0.32 -4.64 -43.71
C PHE A 36 0.11 -5.48 -42.44
N LEU A 37 -0.23 -6.76 -42.57
CA LEU A 37 -0.39 -7.67 -41.42
C LEU A 37 0.97 -8.04 -40.80
N ALA A 38 2.02 -8.20 -41.62
CA ALA A 38 3.38 -8.39 -41.13
C ALA A 38 3.96 -7.13 -40.47
N LEU A 39 3.69 -5.94 -41.01
CA LEU A 39 4.13 -4.67 -40.41
C LEU A 39 3.39 -4.36 -39.09
N ALA A 40 2.10 -4.70 -39.01
CA ALA A 40 1.31 -4.57 -37.78
C ALA A 40 1.77 -5.57 -36.69
N LEU A 41 2.24 -6.77 -37.07
CA LEU A 41 2.79 -7.74 -36.12
C LEU A 41 4.17 -7.33 -35.57
N VAL A 42 4.99 -6.63 -36.38
CA VAL A 42 6.30 -6.13 -35.93
C VAL A 42 6.18 -4.92 -35.00
N ALA A 43 5.12 -4.12 -35.11
CA ALA A 43 4.89 -2.97 -34.23
C ALA A 43 4.47 -3.33 -32.79
N VAL A 44 3.98 -4.55 -32.54
CA VAL A 44 3.57 -5.01 -31.19
C VAL A 44 4.75 -5.63 -30.42
N ALA A 45 5.89 -5.87 -31.07
CA ALA A 45 7.05 -6.54 -30.49
C ALA A 45 8.24 -5.60 -30.24
N LEU A 46 8.01 -4.30 -29.99
CA LEU A 46 9.03 -3.46 -29.37
C LEU A 46 9.00 -3.75 -27.87
N PRO A 47 9.96 -4.51 -27.29
CA PRO A 47 10.14 -4.47 -25.87
C PRO A 47 10.49 -3.03 -25.55
N ALA A 48 9.59 -2.33 -24.85
CA ALA A 48 9.95 -1.11 -24.17
C ALA A 48 11.22 -1.44 -23.39
N MET A 49 12.37 -0.91 -23.85
CA MET A 49 13.66 -1.10 -23.19
C MET A 49 13.70 -0.26 -21.92
N ALA A 50 12.75 -0.53 -21.03
CA ALA A 50 12.77 -0.11 -19.65
C ALA A 50 13.82 -1.01 -18.98
N GLY A 51 14.93 -0.41 -18.58
CA GLY A 51 15.95 -1.10 -17.81
C GLY A 51 15.34 -1.85 -16.63
N SER A 52 15.89 -3.02 -16.31
CA SER A 52 15.31 -3.87 -15.28
C SER A 52 15.48 -3.18 -13.91
N ARG A 53 14.37 -2.94 -13.21
CA ARG A 53 14.36 -2.37 -11.85
C ARG A 53 13.89 -3.43 -10.85
N SER A 54 14.60 -3.56 -9.75
CA SER A 54 14.19 -4.38 -8.61
C SER A 54 14.31 -3.60 -7.31
N VAL A 55 13.42 -3.91 -6.37
CA VAL A 55 13.42 -3.34 -5.02
C VAL A 55 13.33 -4.50 -4.03
N THR A 56 14.30 -4.57 -3.13
CA THR A 56 14.33 -5.55 -2.04
C THR A 56 14.07 -4.81 -0.74
N TRP A 57 12.94 -5.08 -0.09
CA TRP A 57 12.58 -4.50 1.19
C TRP A 57 13.15 -5.31 2.35
N TYR A 58 13.63 -4.60 3.35
CA TYR A 58 14.04 -5.10 4.66
C TYR A 58 13.05 -4.58 5.71
N LEU A 59 13.17 -5.04 6.95
CA LEU A 59 12.26 -4.61 8.02
C LEU A 59 12.37 -3.11 8.36
N ASP A 60 13.46 -2.45 7.99
CA ASP A 60 13.80 -1.06 8.34
C ASP A 60 14.37 -0.24 7.15
N GLY A 61 14.21 -0.74 5.92
CA GLY A 61 14.70 -0.04 4.74
C GLY A 61 14.52 -0.82 3.44
N SER A 62 15.19 -0.36 2.39
CA SER A 62 15.14 -1.03 1.09
C SER A 62 16.47 -0.93 0.34
N ARG A 63 16.71 -1.90 -0.54
CA ARG A 63 17.76 -1.87 -1.56
C ARG A 63 17.11 -1.75 -2.92
N VAL A 64 17.47 -0.71 -3.67
CA VAL A 64 17.02 -0.54 -5.04
C VAL A 64 18.15 -0.94 -5.97
N GLU A 65 17.85 -1.74 -6.99
CA GLU A 65 18.76 -2.02 -8.10
C GLU A 65 18.09 -1.67 -9.42
N GLN A 66 18.86 -1.08 -10.33
CA GLN A 66 18.37 -0.66 -11.63
C GLN A 66 19.45 -0.78 -12.68
N ASP A 67 19.12 -1.44 -13.79
CA ASP A 67 19.95 -1.44 -14.99
C ASP A 67 19.60 -0.23 -15.86
N LEU A 68 20.61 0.46 -16.37
CA LEU A 68 20.47 1.69 -17.14
C LEU A 68 21.31 1.59 -18.41
N GLN A 69 20.72 2.00 -19.52
CA GLN A 69 21.42 2.27 -20.77
C GLN A 69 21.94 3.71 -20.73
N VAL A 70 23.22 3.89 -21.01
CA VAL A 70 23.86 5.21 -21.10
C VAL A 70 24.13 5.51 -22.57
N THR A 71 23.65 6.65 -23.03
CA THR A 71 23.91 7.19 -24.37
C THR A 71 24.63 8.53 -24.23
N GLY A 72 25.59 8.80 -25.11
CA GLY A 72 26.44 10.00 -25.02
C GLY A 72 27.54 9.95 -23.93
N GLY A 73 27.75 8.79 -23.29
CA GLY A 73 28.79 8.62 -22.26
C GLY A 73 28.50 9.32 -20.92
N TYR A 74 27.27 9.80 -20.72
CA TYR A 74 26.85 10.53 -19.52
C TYR A 74 25.42 10.19 -19.13
N ILE A 75 25.15 10.07 -17.83
CA ILE A 75 23.79 9.93 -17.29
C ILE A 75 23.66 10.60 -15.93
N GLU A 76 22.51 11.21 -15.68
CA GLU A 76 22.10 11.74 -14.38
C GLU A 76 20.96 10.90 -13.79
N ILE A 77 21.05 10.63 -12.50
CA ILE A 77 20.07 9.82 -11.78
C ILE A 77 19.70 10.52 -10.48
N SER A 78 18.41 10.78 -10.30
CA SER A 78 17.88 11.31 -9.05
C SER A 78 17.82 10.21 -7.99
N LEU A 79 18.50 10.44 -6.87
CA LEU A 79 18.48 9.62 -5.67
C LEU A 79 17.50 10.23 -4.66
N PRO A 80 16.60 9.43 -4.04
CA PRO A 80 15.69 9.96 -3.03
C PRO A 80 16.43 10.48 -1.80
N ALA A 81 15.78 11.39 -1.06
CA ALA A 81 16.33 11.96 0.18
C ALA A 81 16.69 10.88 1.24
N ALA A 82 15.94 9.77 1.23
CA ALA A 82 16.12 8.65 2.13
C ALA A 82 17.35 7.76 1.80
N VAL A 83 18.14 8.07 0.77
CA VAL A 83 19.34 7.29 0.44
C VAL A 83 20.38 7.39 1.55
N GLN A 84 20.87 6.24 2.00
CA GLN A 84 21.94 6.17 2.97
C GLN A 84 23.25 6.68 2.34
N ALA A 85 23.91 7.61 3.03
CA ALA A 85 25.18 8.18 2.58
C ALA A 85 26.22 7.08 2.28
N GLY A 86 26.90 7.19 1.14
CA GLY A 86 27.92 6.21 0.73
C GLY A 86 27.39 4.83 0.32
N SER A 87 26.06 4.62 0.24
CA SER A 87 25.48 3.33 -0.18
C SER A 87 25.42 3.12 -1.70
N LEU A 88 25.59 4.19 -2.49
CA LEU A 88 25.56 4.10 -3.95
C LEU A 88 26.68 3.19 -4.46
N ARG A 89 26.32 2.22 -5.29
CA ARG A 89 27.23 1.35 -6.04
C ARG A 89 26.87 1.43 -7.51
N VAL A 90 27.86 1.66 -8.36
CA VAL A 90 27.71 1.69 -9.81
C VAL A 90 28.61 0.61 -10.38
N ARG A 91 28.03 -0.36 -11.09
CA ARG A 91 28.74 -1.48 -11.71
C ARG A 91 28.59 -1.38 -13.23
N PRO A 92 29.68 -1.37 -14.01
CA PRO A 92 29.57 -1.42 -15.46
C PRO A 92 29.06 -2.78 -15.92
N ARG A 93 28.32 -2.80 -17.03
CA ARG A 93 27.82 -3.99 -17.72
C ARG A 93 28.19 -3.89 -19.21
N GLY A 94 28.30 -5.04 -19.89
CA GLY A 94 28.53 -5.08 -21.34
C GLY A 94 29.82 -4.39 -21.82
N GLY A 95 30.93 -4.50 -21.07
CA GLY A 95 32.22 -3.92 -21.45
C GLY A 95 32.35 -2.40 -21.24
N ALA A 96 31.33 -1.74 -20.68
CA ALA A 96 31.43 -0.33 -20.31
C ALA A 96 32.55 -0.08 -19.29
N ARG A 97 33.19 1.09 -19.35
CA ARG A 97 34.16 1.54 -18.35
C ARG A 97 33.70 2.85 -17.73
N ILE A 98 33.55 2.86 -16.41
CA ILE A 98 33.18 4.06 -15.67
C ILE A 98 34.42 4.95 -15.55
N SER A 99 34.30 6.22 -15.98
CA SER A 99 35.39 7.20 -15.88
C SER A 99 35.27 8.05 -14.62
N ARG A 100 34.06 8.46 -14.25
CA ARG A 100 33.79 9.29 -13.08
C ARG A 100 32.40 9.02 -12.53
N VAL A 101 32.26 9.12 -11.20
CA VAL A 101 30.97 9.18 -10.51
C VAL A 101 31.01 10.36 -9.56
N GLN A 102 29.98 11.19 -9.57
CA GLN A 102 29.83 12.32 -8.65
C GLN A 102 28.41 12.31 -8.09
N VAL A 103 28.30 12.39 -6.77
CA VAL A 103 27.02 12.57 -6.08
C VAL A 103 26.93 14.01 -5.61
N VAL A 104 25.94 14.75 -6.09
CA VAL A 104 25.75 16.16 -5.77
C VAL A 104 24.41 16.30 -5.04
N PRO A 105 24.35 16.95 -3.86
CA PRO A 105 23.06 17.21 -3.21
C PRO A 105 22.22 18.12 -4.12
N VAL A 106 20.96 17.72 -4.34
CA VAL A 106 20.00 18.56 -5.05
C VAL A 106 19.31 19.41 -3.99
N LYS A 107 19.32 20.73 -4.18
CA LYS A 107 18.51 21.61 -3.33
C LYS A 107 17.04 21.39 -3.71
N PRO A 108 16.13 21.23 -2.72
CA PRO A 108 14.71 21.20 -3.01
C PRO A 108 14.32 22.47 -3.76
N ASP A 109 13.34 22.35 -4.66
CA ASP A 109 12.81 23.49 -5.39
C ASP A 109 12.21 24.49 -4.37
N PRO A 110 12.70 25.74 -4.30
CA PRO A 110 12.21 26.72 -3.34
C PRO A 110 10.70 27.00 -3.49
N ALA A 111 10.11 26.75 -4.67
CA ALA A 111 8.66 26.86 -4.85
C ALA A 111 7.91 25.76 -4.08
N VAL A 112 8.42 24.53 -4.10
CA VAL A 112 7.83 23.40 -3.37
C VAL A 112 7.98 23.60 -1.86
N GLU A 113 9.13 24.10 -1.41
CA GLU A 113 9.37 24.40 0.00
C GLU A 113 8.42 25.47 0.54
N LYS A 114 8.23 26.57 -0.21
CA LYS A 114 7.24 27.61 0.14
C LYS A 114 5.82 27.06 0.24
N GLU A 115 5.43 26.19 -0.70
CA GLU A 115 4.10 25.58 -0.68
C GLU A 115 3.93 24.62 0.52
N LEU A 116 4.97 23.88 0.89
CA LEU A 116 4.95 23.03 2.08
C LEU A 116 4.79 23.85 3.37
N ILE A 117 5.49 24.98 3.49
CA ILE A 117 5.35 25.90 4.63
C ILE A 117 3.92 26.43 4.70
N ARG A 118 3.38 26.91 3.57
CA ARG A 118 1.99 27.40 3.49
C ARG A 118 0.97 26.33 3.91
N LEU A 119 1.17 25.08 3.48
CA LEU A 119 0.28 23.98 3.87
C LEU A 119 0.41 23.59 5.35
N ALA A 120 1.59 23.78 5.95
CA ALA A 120 1.80 23.54 7.38
C ALA A 120 1.07 24.58 8.23
N GLU A 121 1.15 25.87 7.86
CA GLU A 121 0.40 26.95 8.53
C GLU A 121 -1.12 26.73 8.43
N GLN A 122 -1.61 26.29 7.27
CA GLN A 122 -3.02 25.95 7.09
C GLN A 122 -3.46 24.78 7.97
N GLN A 123 -2.59 23.77 8.14
CA GLN A 123 -2.87 22.63 8.99
C GLN A 123 -2.99 23.06 10.46
N GLU A 124 -2.06 23.87 10.95
CA GLU A 124 -2.07 24.42 12.32
C GLU A 124 -3.37 25.20 12.57
N SER A 125 -3.75 26.10 11.67
CA SER A 125 -5.00 26.86 11.78
C SER A 125 -6.25 25.97 11.81
N LEU A 126 -6.28 24.87 11.04
CA LEU A 126 -7.39 23.91 11.08
C LEU A 126 -7.39 23.08 12.38
N GLN A 127 -6.23 22.75 12.95
CA GLN A 127 -6.12 22.07 14.23
C GLN A 127 -6.64 22.97 15.36
N ASP A 128 -6.26 24.24 15.39
CA ASP A 128 -6.79 25.22 16.35
C ASP A 128 -8.31 25.36 16.23
N ARG A 129 -8.83 25.41 15.00
CA ARG A 129 -10.26 25.44 14.75
C ARG A 129 -10.96 24.17 15.26
N LEU A 130 -10.35 23.00 15.07
CA LEU A 130 -10.89 21.73 15.57
C LEU A 130 -10.95 21.74 17.10
N GLN A 131 -9.91 22.24 17.75
CA GLN A 131 -9.85 22.39 19.21
C GLN A 131 -10.94 23.33 19.72
N ALA A 132 -11.11 24.50 19.07
CA ALA A 132 -12.17 25.44 19.41
C ALA A 132 -13.58 24.83 19.24
N LEU A 133 -13.79 24.00 18.20
CA LEU A 133 -15.04 23.26 18.00
C LEU A 133 -15.26 22.21 19.09
N SER A 134 -14.21 21.54 19.58
CA SER A 134 -14.28 20.59 20.69
C SER A 134 -14.72 21.29 21.99
N VAL A 135 -14.15 22.45 22.30
CA VAL A 135 -14.58 23.25 23.47
C VAL A 135 -16.04 23.70 23.33
N LYS A 136 -16.47 24.13 22.13
CA LYS A 136 -17.88 24.48 21.88
C LYS A 136 -18.82 23.28 22.06
N GLU A 137 -18.41 22.11 21.61
CA GLU A 137 -19.16 20.85 21.80
C GLU A 137 -19.40 20.57 23.29
N GLU A 138 -18.37 20.72 24.13
CA GLU A 138 -18.46 20.54 25.58
C GLU A 138 -19.41 21.57 26.23
N ILE A 139 -19.31 22.85 25.86
CA ILE A 139 -20.20 23.90 26.35
C ILE A 139 -21.65 23.57 26.01
N PHE A 140 -21.97 23.23 24.76
CA PHE A 140 -23.35 22.90 24.38
C PHE A 140 -23.85 21.61 25.03
N LYS A 141 -22.99 20.60 25.23
CA LYS A 141 -23.34 19.40 26.01
C LYS A 141 -23.67 19.73 27.45
N SER A 142 -22.88 20.59 28.10
CA SER A 142 -23.17 21.03 29.48
C SER A 142 -24.46 21.86 29.57
N ALA A 143 -24.73 22.71 28.57
CA ALA A 143 -25.94 23.51 28.50
C ALA A 143 -27.19 22.62 28.35
N ALA A 144 -27.15 21.65 27.43
CA ALA A 144 -28.24 20.70 27.22
C ALA A 144 -28.54 19.87 28.49
N LYS A 145 -27.51 19.40 29.20
CA LYS A 145 -27.66 18.68 30.48
C LYS A 145 -28.29 19.55 31.56
N THR A 146 -27.88 20.82 31.67
CA THR A 146 -28.34 21.73 32.72
C THR A 146 -29.79 22.16 32.51
N GLN A 147 -30.23 22.32 31.25
CA GLN A 147 -31.62 22.66 30.92
C GLN A 147 -32.60 21.49 31.12
N GLY A 148 -32.17 20.24 30.92
CA GLY A 148 -33.01 19.06 31.14
C GLY A 148 -33.20 18.64 32.61
N GLY A 149 -32.36 19.12 33.54
CA GLY A 149 -32.32 18.65 34.93
C GLY A 149 -33.11 19.45 35.96
N LYS A 150 -33.64 20.63 35.63
CA LYS A 150 -34.38 21.49 36.58
C LYS A 150 -35.88 21.41 36.34
N ALA A 151 -36.64 20.90 37.31
CA ALA A 151 -38.10 20.84 37.23
C ALA A 151 -38.70 22.25 37.17
N PRO A 152 -39.36 22.65 36.06
CA PRO A 152 -39.95 23.97 35.91
C PRO A 152 -41.09 24.18 36.91
N ARG A 153 -41.05 25.27 37.67
CA ARG A 153 -42.19 25.73 38.47
C ARG A 153 -42.96 26.79 37.68
N ARG A 154 -44.28 26.65 37.60
CA ARG A 154 -45.16 27.64 37.00
C ARG A 154 -45.07 28.93 37.84
N THR A 155 -44.66 30.03 37.23
CA THR A 155 -44.55 31.34 37.90
C THR A 155 -45.46 32.34 37.21
N ARG A 156 -45.85 33.41 37.92
CA ARG A 156 -46.71 34.47 37.38
C ARG A 156 -46.11 35.15 36.13
N THR A 157 -44.79 35.08 35.97
CA THR A 157 -44.01 35.67 34.87
C THR A 157 -43.69 34.70 33.73
N ASN A 158 -43.87 33.38 33.93
CA ASN A 158 -43.69 32.36 32.89
C ASN A 158 -44.87 31.37 32.93
N PRO A 159 -45.96 31.66 32.20
CA PRO A 159 -47.19 30.88 32.26
C PRO A 159 -47.06 29.48 31.63
N GLU A 160 -46.09 29.27 30.74
CA GLU A 160 -45.83 28.00 30.05
C GLU A 160 -44.34 27.58 30.09
N PRO A 161 -43.84 27.09 31.22
CA PRO A 161 -42.42 26.79 31.35
C PRO A 161 -41.97 25.53 30.58
N LEU A 162 -42.92 24.68 30.14
CA LEU A 162 -42.63 23.49 29.34
C LEU A 162 -42.30 23.82 27.87
N THR A 163 -42.93 24.84 27.29
CA THR A 163 -42.65 25.27 25.90
C THR A 163 -41.28 25.92 25.80
N ALA A 164 -40.94 26.81 26.74
CA ALA A 164 -39.62 27.43 26.83
C ALA A 164 -38.46 26.42 26.98
N ILE A 165 -38.65 25.34 27.72
CA ILE A 165 -37.65 24.27 27.86
C ILE A 165 -37.48 23.48 26.57
N ARG A 166 -38.59 23.18 25.87
CA ARG A 166 -38.55 22.51 24.56
C ARG A 166 -37.78 23.35 23.55
N GLU A 167 -38.11 24.63 23.44
CA GLU A 167 -37.42 25.57 22.54
C GLU A 167 -35.92 25.69 22.86
N GLY A 168 -35.55 25.78 24.14
CA GLY A 168 -34.14 25.82 24.56
C GLY A 168 -33.38 24.52 24.28
N THR A 169 -34.06 23.37 24.41
CA THR A 169 -33.49 22.05 24.11
C THR A 169 -33.31 21.86 22.60
N ASP A 170 -34.31 22.20 21.81
CA ASP A 170 -34.26 22.14 20.35
C ASP A 170 -33.17 23.08 19.80
N PHE A 171 -33.05 24.29 20.36
CA PHE A 171 -31.95 25.20 20.04
C PHE A 171 -30.58 24.57 20.35
N ALA A 172 -30.40 23.98 21.55
CA ALA A 172 -29.13 23.36 21.94
C ALA A 172 -28.77 22.16 21.04
N ILE A 173 -29.76 21.32 20.69
CA ILE A 173 -29.58 20.20 19.77
C ILE A 173 -29.16 20.69 18.39
N ASN A 174 -29.87 21.67 17.83
CA ASN A 174 -29.54 22.24 16.51
C ASN A 174 -28.11 22.82 16.49
N ARG A 175 -27.69 23.53 17.54
CA ARG A 175 -26.31 24.04 17.65
C ARG A 175 -25.28 22.93 17.78
N LEU A 176 -25.58 21.87 18.52
CA LEU A 176 -24.69 20.71 18.64
C LEU A 176 -24.54 19.97 17.29
N GLU A 177 -25.62 19.84 16.52
CA GLU A 177 -25.55 19.29 15.17
C GLU A 177 -24.67 20.13 14.24
N GLU A 178 -24.81 21.46 14.28
CA GLU A 178 -23.97 22.38 13.52
C GLU A 178 -22.48 22.19 13.87
N VAL A 179 -22.16 22.07 15.15
CA VAL A 179 -20.79 21.80 15.63
C VAL A 179 -20.26 20.47 15.09
N TYR A 180 -21.06 19.40 15.13
CA TYR A 180 -20.64 18.10 14.58
C TYR A 180 -20.47 18.13 13.05
N ARG A 181 -21.30 18.88 12.33
CA ARG A 181 -21.13 19.08 10.88
C ARG A 181 -19.84 19.85 10.59
N ALA A 182 -19.57 20.90 11.35
CA ALA A 182 -18.35 21.69 11.22
C ALA A 182 -17.09 20.86 11.53
N LYS A 183 -17.10 20.08 12.63
CA LYS A 183 -15.99 19.21 13.03
C LYS A 183 -15.64 18.19 11.94
N ARG A 184 -16.65 17.45 11.45
CA ARG A 184 -16.47 16.50 10.34
C ARG A 184 -15.95 17.16 9.07
N ARG A 185 -16.35 18.40 8.77
CA ARG A 185 -15.83 19.15 7.63
C ARG A 185 -14.35 19.51 7.82
N THR A 186 -13.99 20.06 8.97
CA THR A 186 -12.61 20.41 9.32
C THR A 186 -11.69 19.19 9.30
N GLU A 187 -12.13 18.05 9.83
CA GLU A 187 -11.37 16.78 9.77
C GLU A 187 -11.13 16.31 8.33
N ARG A 188 -12.12 16.46 7.43
CA ARG A 188 -11.95 16.12 6.01
C ARG A 188 -10.97 17.06 5.32
N GLU A 189 -11.04 18.35 5.62
CA GLU A 189 -10.11 19.36 5.08
C GLU A 189 -8.68 19.07 5.54
N LEU A 190 -8.49 18.73 6.83
CA LEU A 190 -7.19 18.36 7.39
C LEU A 190 -6.60 17.11 6.73
N LYS A 191 -7.40 16.04 6.60
CA LYS A 191 -6.99 14.83 5.83
C LYS A 191 -6.68 15.15 4.37
N GLY A 192 -7.35 16.14 3.78
CA GLY A 192 -7.07 16.64 2.45
C GLY A 192 -5.71 17.33 2.34
N LEU A 193 -5.37 18.18 3.31
CA LEU A 193 -4.07 18.84 3.40
C LEU A 193 -2.93 17.83 3.63
N GLU A 194 -3.10 16.87 4.51
CA GLU A 194 -2.11 15.80 4.76
C GLU A 194 -1.78 15.03 3.48
N LYS A 195 -2.81 14.66 2.71
CA LYS A 195 -2.62 14.02 1.40
C LYS A 195 -1.89 14.92 0.41
N ARG A 196 -2.19 16.23 0.38
CA ARG A 196 -1.49 17.19 -0.49
C ARG A 196 -0.03 17.38 -0.08
N GLN A 197 0.25 17.51 1.21
CA GLN A 197 1.63 17.57 1.72
C GLN A 197 2.39 16.28 1.38
N ALA A 198 1.80 15.10 1.58
CA ALA A 198 2.42 13.83 1.21
C ALA A 198 2.71 13.75 -0.30
N ALA A 199 1.76 14.18 -1.15
CA ALA A 199 1.94 14.23 -2.59
C ALA A 199 3.02 15.25 -3.02
N LEU A 200 3.09 16.42 -2.38
CA LEU A 200 4.13 17.40 -2.64
C LEU A 200 5.49 16.95 -2.14
N ARG A 201 5.58 16.22 -1.02
CA ARG A 201 6.84 15.59 -0.58
C ARG A 201 7.28 14.49 -1.55
N GLN A 202 6.35 13.70 -2.08
CA GLN A 202 6.64 12.68 -3.09
C GLN A 202 7.08 13.29 -4.43
N LYS A 203 6.43 14.37 -4.89
CA LYS A 203 6.81 15.10 -6.11
C LYS A 203 8.07 15.93 -5.92
N GLY A 204 8.19 16.53 -4.73
CA GLY A 204 9.25 17.39 -4.25
C GLY A 204 10.42 16.65 -3.61
N ASN A 205 10.58 15.36 -3.90
CA ASN A 205 11.73 14.54 -3.53
C ASN A 205 13.07 15.04 -4.15
N GLY A 206 13.10 16.32 -4.56
CA GLY A 206 14.28 17.10 -4.91
C GLY A 206 15.13 17.51 -3.71
N SER A 207 14.77 17.18 -2.47
CA SER A 207 15.70 17.17 -1.33
C SER A 207 16.60 15.92 -1.31
N GLY A 208 16.91 15.39 -2.49
CA GLY A 208 17.71 14.20 -2.70
C GLY A 208 19.15 14.52 -3.08
N SER A 209 19.80 13.54 -3.66
CA SER A 209 21.09 13.73 -4.33
C SER A 209 20.96 13.34 -5.79
N MET A 210 21.79 13.90 -6.66
CA MET A 210 21.88 13.52 -8.06
C MET A 210 23.21 12.82 -8.27
N ALA A 211 23.14 11.56 -8.73
CA ALA A 211 24.31 10.82 -9.17
C ALA A 211 24.56 11.13 -10.65
N ARG A 212 25.71 11.72 -10.93
CA ARG A 212 26.25 11.95 -12.26
C ARG A 212 27.28 10.88 -12.57
N ILE A 213 27.09 10.15 -13.65
CA ILE A 213 27.95 9.04 -14.04
C ILE A 213 28.48 9.32 -15.44
N TRP A 214 29.80 9.28 -15.58
CA TRP A 214 30.49 9.38 -16.86
C TRP A 214 31.10 8.03 -17.23
N LEU A 215 30.98 7.68 -18.50
CA LEU A 215 31.63 6.51 -19.10
C LEU A 215 32.79 6.96 -20.00
N ALA A 216 33.78 6.09 -20.16
CA ALA A 216 34.90 6.33 -21.08
C ALA A 216 34.48 6.22 -22.57
N GLY A 217 33.35 5.58 -22.86
CA GLY A 217 32.79 5.43 -24.21
C GLY A 217 31.46 6.17 -24.37
N ARG A 218 31.00 6.31 -25.63
CA ARG A 218 29.73 6.98 -25.96
C ARG A 218 28.48 6.20 -25.57
N GLN A 219 28.58 4.88 -25.43
CA GLN A 219 27.46 4.02 -25.08
C GLN A 219 27.92 2.96 -24.09
N GLY A 220 27.00 2.48 -23.25
CA GLY A 220 27.28 1.40 -22.32
C GLY A 220 26.11 1.13 -21.39
N GLN A 221 26.21 0.02 -20.66
CA GLN A 221 25.24 -0.35 -19.64
C GLN A 221 25.85 -0.18 -18.27
N VAL A 222 25.07 0.33 -17.33
CA VAL A 222 25.46 0.40 -15.92
C VAL A 222 24.34 -0.16 -15.07
N GLN A 223 24.71 -0.95 -14.08
CA GLN A 223 23.83 -1.36 -13.00
C GLN A 223 24.11 -0.46 -11.80
N ILE A 224 23.08 0.25 -11.34
CA ILE A 224 23.16 1.01 -10.09
C ILE A 224 22.47 0.25 -8.97
N SER A 225 22.99 0.39 -7.76
CA SER A 225 22.28 -0.01 -6.55
C SER A 225 22.55 0.96 -5.42
N TYR A 226 21.55 1.18 -4.57
CA TYR A 226 21.67 2.04 -3.40
C TYR A 226 20.73 1.55 -2.30
N LEU A 227 21.01 1.96 -1.07
CA LEU A 227 20.21 1.64 0.10
C LEU A 227 19.40 2.86 0.51
N THR A 228 18.16 2.64 0.92
CA THR A 228 17.31 3.67 1.53
C THR A 228 16.99 3.28 2.96
N SER A 229 17.24 4.18 3.90
CA SER A 229 16.78 4.06 5.28
C SER A 229 15.34 4.54 5.40
N GLY A 230 14.58 4.02 6.38
CA GLY A 230 13.26 4.54 6.74
C GLY A 230 12.23 3.43 6.79
N GLU A 231 11.17 3.57 6.00
CA GLU A 231 10.10 2.57 5.99
C GLU A 231 10.63 1.22 5.49
N GLY A 232 10.26 0.16 6.21
CA GLY A 232 10.45 -1.22 5.81
C GLY A 232 9.12 -1.91 5.54
N TRP A 233 9.17 -3.15 5.10
CA TRP A 233 7.97 -3.97 5.01
C TRP A 233 7.57 -4.53 6.38
N GLN A 234 6.28 -4.76 6.59
CA GLN A 234 5.76 -5.34 7.83
C GLN A 234 5.31 -6.79 7.60
N PRO A 235 5.78 -7.74 8.42
CA PRO A 235 5.27 -9.11 8.42
C PRO A 235 3.81 -9.17 8.81
N ARG A 236 3.02 -9.91 8.03
CA ARG A 236 1.64 -10.25 8.35
C ARG A 236 1.47 -11.75 8.27
N TYR A 237 0.78 -12.33 9.24
CA TYR A 237 0.56 -13.76 9.34
C TYR A 237 -0.93 -14.08 9.29
N ASP A 238 -1.31 -15.18 8.66
CA ASP A 238 -2.61 -15.80 8.88
C ASP A 238 -2.38 -17.09 9.68
N LEU A 239 -2.93 -17.15 10.89
CA LEU A 239 -2.81 -18.29 11.79
C LEU A 239 -4.13 -19.05 11.82
N ARG A 240 -4.17 -20.22 11.15
CA ARG A 240 -5.35 -21.09 11.11
C ARG A 240 -5.17 -22.25 12.08
N ILE A 241 -6.04 -22.31 13.08
CA ILE A 241 -5.94 -23.24 14.20
C ILE A 241 -7.13 -24.20 14.13
N GLY A 242 -6.85 -25.50 14.09
CA GLY A 242 -7.86 -26.55 13.89
C GLY A 242 -7.64 -27.82 14.71
N GLY A 243 -6.91 -27.73 15.83
CA GLY A 243 -6.60 -28.86 16.69
C GLY A 243 -5.19 -28.77 17.31
N ALA A 244 -4.43 -29.86 17.19
CA ALA A 244 -3.06 -29.95 17.70
C ALA A 244 -2.01 -29.24 16.80
N GLU A 245 -2.41 -28.82 15.61
CA GLU A 245 -1.55 -28.07 14.68
C GLU A 245 -2.21 -26.74 14.30
N ALA A 246 -1.38 -25.74 14.05
CA ALA A 246 -1.75 -24.47 13.47
C ALA A 246 -0.99 -24.27 12.15
N GLU A 247 -1.71 -23.94 11.09
CA GLU A 247 -1.10 -23.48 9.85
C GLU A 247 -0.79 -21.98 9.97
N ILE A 248 0.45 -21.60 9.68
CA ILE A 248 0.89 -20.21 9.58
C ILE A 248 1.25 -19.90 8.13
N ALA A 249 0.51 -18.97 7.53
CA ALA A 249 0.86 -18.39 6.23
C ALA A 249 1.45 -17.00 6.45
N SER A 250 2.63 -16.72 5.89
CA SER A 250 3.28 -15.41 5.99
C SER A 250 3.07 -14.57 4.74
N TRP A 251 2.91 -13.27 4.93
CA TRP A 251 2.64 -12.26 3.93
C TRP A 251 3.51 -11.04 4.20
N ALA A 252 3.77 -10.26 3.15
CA ALA A 252 4.40 -8.95 3.27
C ALA A 252 3.37 -7.84 3.09
N ASP A 253 3.31 -6.93 4.06
CA ASP A 253 2.68 -5.63 3.88
C ASP A 253 3.75 -4.60 3.50
N LEU A 254 3.60 -3.99 2.32
CA LEU A 254 4.58 -3.08 1.76
C LEU A 254 4.12 -1.63 1.97
N PRO A 255 5.02 -0.70 2.36
CA PRO A 255 4.62 0.69 2.60
C PRO A 255 4.16 1.41 1.32
N ARG A 256 4.60 0.94 0.16
CA ARG A 256 4.19 1.47 -1.14
C ARG A 256 4.24 0.43 -2.25
N GLN A 257 3.40 0.64 -3.26
CA GLN A 257 3.39 -0.18 -4.47
C GLN A 257 4.47 0.30 -5.45
N GLU A 258 5.45 -0.54 -5.74
CA GLU A 258 6.50 -0.27 -6.73
C GLU A 258 6.01 -0.63 -8.15
N LYS A 259 5.73 0.38 -8.98
CA LYS A 259 5.27 0.16 -10.37
C LYS A 259 6.45 -0.18 -11.28
N GLY A 260 6.30 -1.23 -12.08
CA GLY A 260 7.30 -1.62 -13.09
C GLY A 260 8.62 -2.15 -12.51
N ALA A 261 8.64 -2.50 -11.22
CA ALA A 261 9.80 -3.09 -10.57
C ALA A 261 9.48 -4.49 -10.05
N ARG A 262 10.48 -5.37 -10.05
CA ARG A 262 10.41 -6.64 -9.34
C ARG A 262 10.57 -6.38 -7.84
N VAL A 263 9.63 -6.85 -7.03
CA VAL A 263 9.63 -6.60 -5.60
C VAL A 263 9.98 -7.85 -4.83
N PHE A 264 10.90 -7.71 -3.91
CA PHE A 264 11.34 -8.75 -3.01
C PHE A 264 11.32 -8.26 -1.57
N VAL A 265 11.30 -9.19 -0.61
CA VAL A 265 11.40 -8.93 0.82
C VAL A 265 12.43 -9.85 1.46
N VAL A 266 13.06 -9.34 2.52
CA VAL A 266 13.97 -10.11 3.38
C VAL A 266 13.51 -9.91 4.84
N PRO A 267 13.28 -10.98 5.61
CA PRO A 267 12.74 -10.91 6.98
C PRO A 267 13.78 -10.54 8.04
N VAL A 268 14.71 -9.64 7.72
CA VAL A 268 15.69 -9.09 8.66
C VAL A 268 15.84 -7.58 8.45
N ARG A 269 16.50 -6.94 9.40
CA ARG A 269 16.94 -5.55 9.26
C ARG A 269 18.07 -5.43 8.23
N LEU A 270 18.15 -4.28 7.60
CA LEU A 270 19.14 -3.98 6.57
C LEU A 270 20.57 -4.09 7.11
N ALA A 271 20.81 -3.69 8.36
CA ALA A 271 22.13 -3.81 9.01
C ALA A 271 22.54 -5.26 9.30
N GLU A 272 21.57 -6.17 9.43
CA GLU A 272 21.78 -7.60 9.70
C GLU A 272 21.84 -8.42 8.41
N ALA A 273 21.50 -7.81 7.27
CA ALA A 273 21.46 -8.49 6.00
C ALA A 273 22.85 -8.96 5.55
N SER A 274 22.98 -10.28 5.33
CA SER A 274 24.16 -10.88 4.71
C SER A 274 23.85 -11.29 3.27
N THR A 275 24.90 -11.45 2.46
CA THR A 275 24.78 -11.90 1.06
C THR A 275 24.25 -13.34 0.92
N ALA A 276 24.22 -14.11 2.00
CA ALA A 276 23.69 -15.48 2.02
C ALA A 276 22.16 -15.54 2.13
N MET A 277 21.49 -14.46 2.50
CA MET A 277 20.04 -14.44 2.64
C MET A 277 19.36 -14.30 1.28
N ALA A 278 18.58 -15.31 0.90
CA ALA A 278 17.81 -15.30 -0.33
C ALA A 278 16.59 -14.37 -0.20
N PRO A 279 16.40 -13.41 -1.12
CA PRO A 279 15.21 -12.56 -1.13
C PRO A 279 13.97 -13.34 -1.57
N LEU A 280 12.83 -13.09 -0.91
CA LEU A 280 11.55 -13.71 -1.23
C LEU A 280 10.77 -12.81 -2.19
N ALA A 281 10.30 -13.35 -3.31
CA ALA A 281 9.51 -12.59 -4.27
C ALA A 281 8.11 -12.28 -3.71
N VAL A 282 7.70 -11.01 -3.79
CA VAL A 282 6.36 -10.61 -3.36
C VAL A 282 5.38 -10.79 -4.50
N GLY A 283 4.28 -11.50 -4.24
CA GLY A 283 3.23 -11.79 -5.22
C GLY A 283 1.85 -11.89 -4.57
N ARG A 284 0.94 -12.60 -5.25
CA ARG A 284 -0.41 -12.89 -4.73
C ARG A 284 -0.45 -14.11 -3.80
N ALA A 285 0.62 -14.91 -3.80
CA ALA A 285 0.77 -16.07 -2.93
C ALA A 285 1.45 -15.66 -1.61
N PRO A 286 1.21 -16.41 -0.52
CA PRO A 286 1.97 -16.21 0.72
C PRO A 286 3.46 -16.46 0.47
N LEU A 287 4.30 -15.76 1.23
CA LEU A 287 5.76 -15.89 1.19
C LEU A 287 6.21 -17.28 1.64
N SER A 288 5.53 -17.84 2.64
CA SER A 288 5.71 -19.21 3.11
C SER A 288 4.45 -19.70 3.81
N ILE A 289 4.24 -21.01 3.82
CA ILE A 289 3.24 -21.69 4.64
C ILE A 289 3.98 -22.73 5.47
N SER A 290 3.68 -22.82 6.75
CA SER A 290 4.26 -23.82 7.66
C SER A 290 3.22 -24.32 8.64
N ARG A 291 3.43 -25.51 9.19
CA ARG A 291 2.59 -26.07 10.25
C ARG A 291 3.37 -26.06 11.55
N LEU A 292 2.76 -25.54 12.59
CA LEU A 292 3.35 -25.38 13.92
C LEU A 292 2.53 -26.19 14.93
N PRO A 293 3.15 -26.93 15.84
CA PRO A 293 2.43 -27.62 16.90
C PRO A 293 1.80 -26.61 17.86
N VAL A 294 0.53 -26.83 18.19
CA VAL A 294 -0.21 -26.09 19.22
C VAL A 294 0.06 -26.76 20.56
N LEU A 295 0.77 -26.05 21.43
CA LEU A 295 1.11 -26.55 22.77
C LEU A 295 -0.06 -26.41 23.74
N SER A 296 -0.82 -25.31 23.61
CA SER A 296 -2.01 -25.07 24.41
C SER A 296 -2.91 -24.05 23.72
N HIS A 297 -4.20 -24.13 23.96
CA HIS A 297 -5.15 -23.07 23.64
C HIS A 297 -6.11 -22.86 24.81
N GLN A 298 -6.49 -21.61 25.05
CA GLN A 298 -7.46 -21.23 26.07
C GLN A 298 -8.49 -20.34 25.41
N GLN A 299 -9.76 -20.71 25.56
CA GLN A 299 -10.90 -19.92 25.11
C GLN A 299 -11.55 -19.29 26.33
N GLU A 300 -11.76 -17.98 26.26
CA GLU A 300 -12.57 -17.27 27.24
C GLU A 300 -13.91 -16.92 26.58
N PRO A 301 -15.02 -17.51 27.04
CA PRO A 301 -16.33 -17.21 26.49
C PRO A 301 -16.71 -15.77 26.86
N GLY A 302 -17.27 -15.06 25.88
CA GLY A 302 -17.72 -13.68 26.03
C GLY A 302 -18.64 -13.29 24.88
N LEU A 303 -19.03 -12.01 24.82
CA LEU A 303 -19.76 -11.48 23.65
C LEU A 303 -18.94 -11.61 22.36
N GLN A 304 -17.62 -11.62 22.49
CA GLN A 304 -16.67 -12.02 21.46
C GLN A 304 -15.75 -13.06 22.07
N THR A 305 -15.52 -14.16 21.36
CA THR A 305 -14.64 -15.24 21.81
C THR A 305 -13.20 -14.75 21.82
N VAL A 306 -12.57 -14.74 22.99
CA VAL A 306 -11.13 -14.47 23.11
C VAL A 306 -10.41 -15.81 23.05
N LEU A 307 -9.50 -15.96 22.09
CA LEU A 307 -8.67 -17.15 21.96
C LEU A 307 -7.21 -16.79 22.23
N THR A 308 -6.62 -17.45 23.23
CA THR A 308 -5.18 -17.42 23.45
C THR A 308 -4.58 -18.75 23.01
N VAL A 309 -3.66 -18.72 22.05
CA VAL A 309 -2.96 -19.91 21.55
C VAL A 309 -1.47 -19.80 21.84
N VAL A 310 -0.86 -20.92 22.21
CA VAL A 310 0.59 -21.07 22.31
C VAL A 310 1.03 -22.09 21.27
N VAL A 311 1.85 -21.66 20.31
CA VAL A 311 2.43 -22.52 19.26
C VAL A 311 3.95 -22.54 19.39
N ARG A 312 4.62 -23.60 18.93
CA ARG A 312 6.09 -23.63 18.89
C ARG A 312 6.59 -23.35 17.49
N ASN A 313 7.58 -22.48 17.34
CA ASN A 313 8.20 -22.23 16.03
C ASN A 313 9.18 -23.35 15.67
N GLU A 314 8.79 -24.25 14.76
CA GLU A 314 9.64 -25.34 14.27
C GLU A 314 10.11 -25.14 12.81
N THR A 315 9.93 -23.95 12.23
CA THR A 315 10.23 -23.71 10.81
C THR A 315 11.74 -23.66 10.47
N GLY A 316 12.61 -23.78 11.47
CA GLY A 316 14.06 -23.58 11.33
C GLY A 316 14.46 -22.15 10.98
N THR A 317 13.51 -21.21 10.89
CA THR A 317 13.74 -19.80 10.53
C THR A 317 13.12 -18.86 11.56
N PHE A 318 13.71 -17.68 11.72
CA PHE A 318 13.14 -16.63 12.56
C PHE A 318 11.86 -16.08 11.93
N LEU A 319 10.79 -16.05 12.71
CA LEU A 319 9.55 -15.37 12.34
C LEU A 319 9.61 -13.94 12.91
N PRO A 320 9.77 -12.89 12.09
CA PRO A 320 9.86 -11.52 12.57
C PRO A 320 8.56 -11.03 13.22
N ALA A 321 8.67 -10.02 14.08
CA ALA A 321 7.52 -9.35 14.68
C ALA A 321 6.65 -8.67 13.62
N GLY A 322 5.33 -8.61 13.85
CA GLY A 322 4.37 -8.09 12.88
C GLY A 322 2.93 -8.16 13.40
N THR A 323 2.00 -8.51 12.51
CA THR A 323 0.58 -8.73 12.84
C THR A 323 0.13 -10.12 12.45
N ALA A 324 -0.83 -10.69 13.18
CA ALA A 324 -1.42 -11.98 12.87
C ALA A 324 -2.95 -11.89 12.81
N SER A 325 -3.53 -12.45 11.76
CA SER A 325 -4.97 -12.73 11.64
C SER A 325 -5.24 -14.12 12.23
N GLY A 326 -6.13 -14.22 13.21
CA GLY A 326 -6.46 -15.49 13.86
C GLY A 326 -7.69 -16.12 13.23
N PHE A 327 -7.61 -17.42 12.93
CA PHE A 327 -8.75 -18.22 12.51
C PHE A 327 -8.84 -19.47 13.39
N TRP A 328 -10.01 -19.76 13.94
CA TRP A 328 -10.27 -20.96 14.73
C TRP A 328 -11.41 -21.76 14.11
N ASN A 329 -11.13 -23.01 13.71
CA ASN A 329 -12.10 -23.86 13.01
C ASN A 329 -12.79 -23.18 11.81
N GLY A 330 -12.04 -22.31 11.11
CA GLY A 330 -12.53 -21.54 9.95
C GLY A 330 -13.19 -20.19 10.29
N GLU A 331 -13.49 -19.92 11.57
CA GLU A 331 -14.02 -18.63 12.01
C GLU A 331 -12.90 -17.60 12.18
N PHE A 332 -13.08 -16.38 11.68
CA PHE A 332 -12.14 -15.28 11.86
C PHE A 332 -12.33 -14.63 13.23
N LEU A 333 -11.25 -14.58 14.02
CA LEU A 333 -11.26 -14.07 15.40
C LEU A 333 -10.71 -12.65 15.56
N GLY A 334 -10.18 -12.06 14.48
CA GLY A 334 -9.60 -10.72 14.51
C GLY A 334 -8.09 -10.70 14.24
N VAL A 335 -7.51 -9.51 14.45
CA VAL A 335 -6.07 -9.25 14.24
C VAL A 335 -5.41 -8.98 15.59
N ALA A 336 -4.24 -9.57 15.80
CA ALA A 336 -3.44 -9.41 17.01
C ALA A 336 -2.00 -9.02 16.67
N PRO A 337 -1.29 -8.33 17.58
CA PRO A 337 0.15 -8.14 17.45
C PRO A 337 0.87 -9.48 17.53
N PHE A 338 1.90 -9.64 16.71
CA PHE A 338 2.77 -10.82 16.66
C PHE A 338 4.17 -10.42 17.12
N SER A 339 4.65 -10.96 18.24
CA SER A 339 5.93 -10.55 18.84
C SER A 339 7.18 -11.04 18.10
N GLY A 340 7.00 -11.94 17.14
CA GLY A 340 8.11 -12.71 16.56
C GLY A 340 8.43 -13.96 17.38
N ALA A 341 9.14 -14.90 16.76
CA ALA A 341 9.57 -16.15 17.39
C ALA A 341 10.85 -16.69 16.72
N LYS A 342 11.89 -17.00 17.50
CA LYS A 342 13.06 -17.72 16.98
C LYS A 342 12.74 -19.21 16.81
N PRO A 343 13.52 -19.96 16.02
CA PRO A 343 13.39 -21.41 15.96
C PRO A 343 13.48 -22.02 17.36
N GLY A 344 12.51 -22.85 17.70
CA GLY A 344 12.37 -23.51 19.00
C GLY A 344 11.55 -22.74 20.05
N ASP A 345 11.31 -21.44 19.85
CA ASP A 345 10.59 -20.59 20.81
C ASP A 345 9.08 -20.89 20.83
N ASN A 346 8.46 -20.67 21.98
CA ASN A 346 7.02 -20.68 22.15
C ASN A 346 6.46 -19.28 21.86
N LEU A 347 5.50 -19.22 20.95
CA LEU A 347 4.78 -18.02 20.57
C LEU A 347 3.39 -18.05 21.20
N LYS A 348 3.09 -17.04 22.03
CA LYS A 348 1.75 -16.81 22.59
C LYS A 348 1.05 -15.68 21.83
N VAL A 349 -0.12 -15.94 21.26
CA VAL A 349 -0.95 -14.92 20.57
C VAL A 349 -2.36 -14.96 21.11
N THR A 350 -2.97 -13.78 21.31
CA THR A 350 -4.35 -13.63 21.80
C THR A 350 -5.17 -12.87 20.78
N PHE A 351 -6.25 -13.47 20.30
CA PHE A 351 -7.21 -12.91 19.34
C PHE A 351 -8.55 -12.58 20.02
N GLY A 352 -9.36 -11.71 19.42
CA GLY A 352 -10.70 -11.35 19.91
C GLY A 352 -10.74 -10.26 20.99
N ARG A 353 -9.68 -9.46 21.13
CA ARG A 353 -9.62 -8.32 22.06
C ARG A 353 -10.01 -6.99 21.44
#